data_AF-A0A6H1FXT0-F1
#
_entry.id   AF-A0A6H1FXT0-F1
#
_cell.length_a   1.000
_cell.length_b   1.000
_cell.length_c   1.000
_cell.angle_alpha   90.00
_cell.angle_beta   90.00
_cell.angle_gamma   90.00
#
_symmetry.space_group_name_H-M   'P 1'
#
loop_
_entity.id
_entity.type
_entity.pdbx_description
1 polymer ?
#
loop_
_entity_poly.entity_id
_entity_poly.type
_entity_poly.pdbx_seq_one_letter_code
_entity_poly.pdbx_strand_id
1 'polypeptide(L)'
;MSNVTIYHNPECGTSRNTLAMIRNSGEQPKIIYYLEQPPSVEELRKLIADMGITVRELLRKNVEPYETLGLEEDKFTDRQLLDFMLQYPILINRPIVVTPLGTRLCRPSEKVLDILPAGQTGAFNKEDGERVVDEKGRRLGS
;
A
#
# COMPACT_ATOMS: atom_id res chain seq x y z
N MET A 1 -5.73 16.83 12.78
CA MET A 1 -6.21 16.01 11.65
C MET A 1 -5.08 15.06 11.30
N SER A 2 -5.35 13.77 11.14
CA SER A 2 -4.31 12.80 10.77
C SER A 2 -3.82 13.11 9.36
N ASN A 3 -2.50 13.16 9.16
CA ASN A 3 -1.86 13.34 7.85
C ASN A 3 -1.54 11.99 7.18
N VAL A 4 -2.25 10.93 7.57
CA VAL A 4 -2.10 9.59 7.00
C VAL A 4 -3.17 9.35 5.95
N THR A 5 -2.76 8.89 4.76
CA THR A 5 -3.66 8.45 3.69
C THR A 5 -3.34 7.01 3.31
N ILE A 6 -4.37 6.18 3.12
CA ILE A 6 -4.23 4.80 2.64
C ILE A 6 -5.07 4.59 1.37
N TYR A 7 -4.43 4.08 0.33
CA TYR A 7 -5.08 3.53 -0.86
C TYR A 7 -5.45 2.09 -0.57
N HIS A 8 -6.71 1.90 -0.19
CA HIS A 8 -7.20 0.70 0.47
C HIS A 8 -8.06 -0.17 -0.46
N ASN A 9 -7.90 -1.48 -0.33
CA ASN A 9 -8.86 -2.47 -0.83
C ASN A 9 -9.36 -3.34 0.34
N PRO A 10 -10.66 -3.31 0.70
CA PRO A 10 -11.20 -4.06 1.84
C PRO A 10 -11.16 -5.58 1.64
N GLU A 11 -11.12 -6.07 0.40
CA GLU A 11 -11.06 -7.49 0.07
C GLU A 11 -9.64 -8.08 0.19
N CYS A 12 -8.64 -7.28 0.58
CA CYS A 12 -7.25 -7.71 0.67
C CYS A 12 -6.75 -7.75 2.12
N GLY A 13 -6.42 -8.94 2.62
CA GLY A 13 -5.90 -9.13 3.99
C GLY A 13 -4.68 -8.28 4.33
N THR A 14 -3.69 -8.15 3.42
CA THR A 14 -2.54 -7.25 3.61
C THR A 14 -3.00 -5.78 3.80
N SER A 15 -4.03 -5.37 3.08
CA SER A 15 -4.59 -4.01 3.13
C SER A 15 -5.38 -3.77 4.41
N ARG A 16 -6.15 -4.77 4.89
CA ARG A 16 -6.85 -4.72 6.19
C ARG A 16 -5.89 -4.70 7.37
N ASN A 17 -4.87 -5.57 7.37
CA ASN A 17 -3.82 -5.56 8.39
C ASN A 17 -3.09 -4.21 8.47
N THR A 18 -2.76 -3.63 7.31
CA THR A 18 -2.12 -2.30 7.25
C THR A 18 -3.02 -1.22 7.85
N LEU A 19 -4.31 -1.16 7.46
CA LEU A 19 -5.27 -0.21 8.02
C LEU A 19 -5.42 -0.37 9.54
N ALA A 20 -5.45 -1.61 10.02
CA ALA A 20 -5.54 -1.91 11.45
C ALA A 20 -4.29 -1.45 12.22
N MET A 21 -3.08 -1.63 11.68
CA MET A 21 -1.84 -1.10 12.29
C MET A 21 -1.81 0.43 12.33
N ILE A 22 -2.31 1.11 11.29
CA ILE A 22 -2.45 2.57 11.32
C ILE A 22 -3.39 3.00 12.46
N ARG A 23 -4.56 2.34 12.59
CA ARG A 23 -5.50 2.63 13.69
C ARG A 23 -4.90 2.33 15.06
N ASN A 24 -4.10 1.28 15.16
CA ASN A 24 -3.41 0.89 16.39
C ASN A 24 -2.27 1.85 16.78
N SER A 25 -1.87 2.80 15.92
CA SER A 25 -1.02 3.93 16.35
C SER A 25 -1.82 5.13 16.88
N GLY A 26 -3.14 5.00 17.01
CA GLY A 26 -4.06 6.08 17.39
C GLY A 26 -4.45 7.02 16.25
N GLU A 27 -3.98 6.77 15.03
CA GLU A 27 -4.25 7.60 13.85
C GLU A 27 -5.57 7.20 13.17
N GLN A 28 -6.29 8.19 12.62
CA GLN A 28 -7.46 7.97 11.76
C GLN A 28 -7.13 8.36 10.33
N PRO A 29 -6.74 7.43 9.44
CA PRO A 29 -6.27 7.79 8.12
C PRO A 29 -7.43 8.20 7.21
N LYS A 30 -7.12 9.06 6.23
CA LYS A 30 -7.96 9.22 5.04
C LYS A 30 -7.92 7.91 4.24
N ILE A 31 -9.08 7.30 4.03
CA ILE A 31 -9.22 6.06 3.26
C ILE A 31 -9.65 6.42 1.83
N ILE A 32 -8.87 5.97 0.85
CA ILE A 32 -9.20 6.10 -0.58
C ILE A 32 -9.40 4.68 -1.13
N TYR A 33 -10.61 4.38 -1.58
CA TYR A 33 -10.89 3.13 -2.30
C TYR A 33 -10.42 3.27 -3.75
N TYR A 34 -9.13 2.97 -3.98
CA TYR A 34 -8.46 3.29 -5.26
C TYR A 34 -9.05 2.60 -6.50
N LEU A 35 -9.83 1.53 -6.32
CA LEU A 35 -10.54 0.88 -7.41
C LEU A 35 -11.71 1.73 -7.93
N GLU A 36 -12.32 2.53 -7.06
CA GLU A 36 -13.42 3.44 -7.39
C GLU A 36 -12.92 4.86 -7.65
N GLN A 37 -11.89 5.27 -6.90
CA GLN A 37 -11.29 6.60 -6.93
C GLN A 37 -9.78 6.48 -7.12
N PRO A 38 -9.31 6.07 -8.33
CA PRO A 38 -7.89 5.97 -8.59
C PRO A 38 -7.22 7.35 -8.50
N PRO A 39 -5.93 7.42 -8.10
CA PRO A 39 -5.18 8.66 -8.15
C PRO A 39 -5.08 9.18 -9.59
N SER A 40 -4.92 10.49 -9.74
CA SER A 40 -4.55 11.07 -11.03
C SER A 40 -3.17 10.57 -11.47
N VAL A 41 -2.83 10.75 -12.75
CA VAL A 41 -1.51 10.35 -13.28
C VAL A 41 -0.36 11.03 -12.55
N GLU A 42 -0.50 12.31 -12.23
CA GLU A 42 0.53 13.08 -11.52
C GLU A 42 0.68 12.62 -10.07
N GLU A 43 -0.45 12.34 -9.40
CA GLU A 43 -0.42 11.74 -8.06
C GLU A 43 0.21 10.35 -8.08
N LEU A 44 -0.13 9.49 -9.04
CA LEU A 44 0.43 8.15 -9.15
C LEU A 44 1.95 8.18 -9.37
N ARG A 45 2.43 9.06 -10.27
CA ARG A 45 3.87 9.28 -10.48
C ARG A 45 4.55 9.73 -9.19
N LYS A 46 3.95 10.69 -8.48
CA LYS A 46 4.48 11.17 -7.20
C LYS A 46 4.55 10.06 -6.16
N LEU A 47 3.49 9.25 -6.03
CA LEU A 47 3.46 8.12 -5.10
C LEU A 47 4.59 7.12 -5.41
N ILE A 48 4.80 6.77 -6.68
CA ILE A 48 5.86 5.84 -7.10
C ILE A 48 7.24 6.40 -6.74
N ALA A 49 7.48 7.68 -7.04
CA ALA A 49 8.73 8.35 -6.70
C ALA A 49 8.97 8.37 -5.17
N ASP A 50 7.96 8.73 -4.38
CA ASP A 50 8.05 8.79 -2.92
C ASP A 50 8.25 7.40 -2.28
N MET A 51 7.77 6.33 -2.94
CA MET A 51 8.00 4.95 -2.52
C MET A 51 9.41 4.46 -2.81
N GLY A 52 10.13 5.11 -3.73
CA GLY A 52 11.47 4.68 -4.16
C GLY A 52 11.46 3.36 -4.93
N ILE A 53 10.37 3.05 -5.64
CA ILE A 53 10.24 1.84 -6.48
C ILE A 53 10.04 2.22 -7.95
N THR A 54 10.25 1.27 -8.85
CA THR A 54 9.91 1.42 -10.27
C THR A 54 8.41 1.33 -10.52
N VAL A 55 7.95 1.86 -11.66
CA VAL A 55 6.54 1.75 -12.09
C VAL A 55 6.11 0.28 -12.21
N ARG A 56 6.99 -0.57 -12.74
CA ARG A 56 6.74 -2.00 -12.91
C ARG A 56 6.60 -2.74 -11.58
N GLU A 57 7.36 -2.38 -10.55
CA GLU A 57 7.22 -2.97 -9.21
C GLU A 57 5.86 -2.66 -8.56
N LEU A 58 5.18 -1.59 -8.97
CA LEU A 58 3.83 -1.29 -8.50
C LEU A 58 2.75 -2.17 -9.15
N LEU A 59 3.04 -2.87 -10.25
CA LEU A 59 2.04 -3.71 -10.90
C LEU A 59 1.62 -4.87 -10.00
N ARG A 60 0.31 -5.05 -9.90
CA ARG A 60 -0.31 -6.22 -9.30
C ARG A 60 -0.32 -7.33 -10.34
N LYS A 61 0.41 -8.41 -10.03
CA LYS A 61 0.37 -9.67 -10.78
C LYS A 61 -0.88 -10.48 -10.42
N ASN A 62 -1.17 -11.51 -11.22
CA ASN A 62 -2.28 -12.46 -11.03
C ASN A 62 -3.66 -11.77 -10.96
N VAL A 63 -3.88 -10.82 -11.86
CA VAL A 63 -5.17 -10.18 -12.11
C VAL A 63 -5.40 -10.17 -13.61
N GLU A 64 -6.65 -10.29 -14.02
CA GLU A 64 -7.02 -10.47 -15.43
C GLU A 64 -6.36 -9.45 -16.39
N PRO A 65 -6.34 -8.12 -16.12
CA PRO A 65 -5.68 -7.19 -17.05
C PRO A 65 -4.16 -7.41 -17.16
N TYR A 66 -3.50 -7.90 -16.12
CA TYR A 66 -2.06 -8.16 -16.17
C TYR A 66 -1.74 -9.31 -17.14
N GLU A 67 -2.56 -10.36 -17.08
CA GLU A 67 -2.44 -11.56 -17.92
C GLU A 67 -2.86 -11.28 -19.36
N THR A 68 -4.05 -10.69 -19.55
CA THR A 68 -4.63 -10.41 -20.88
C THR A 68 -3.80 -9.42 -21.69
N LEU A 69 -3.19 -8.42 -21.04
CA LEU A 69 -2.34 -7.44 -21.72
C LEU A 69 -0.88 -7.93 -21.88
N GLY A 70 -0.52 -9.09 -21.33
CA GLY A 70 0.83 -9.63 -21.38
C GLY A 70 1.86 -8.77 -20.63
N LEU A 71 1.46 -8.14 -19.51
CA LEU A 71 2.31 -7.16 -18.80
C LEU A 71 3.55 -7.76 -18.16
N GLU A 72 3.70 -9.08 -18.15
CA GLU A 72 4.94 -9.76 -17.77
C GLU A 72 6.09 -9.49 -18.75
N GLU A 73 5.79 -9.25 -20.03
CA GLU A 73 6.80 -8.98 -21.03
C GLU A 73 7.49 -7.63 -20.78
N ASP A 74 8.83 -7.62 -20.91
CA ASP A 74 9.64 -6.41 -20.75
C ASP A 74 9.68 -5.56 -22.03
N LYS A 75 8.50 -5.18 -22.51
CA LYS A 75 8.31 -4.39 -23.75
C LYS A 75 7.54 -3.08 -23.53
N PHE A 76 7.08 -2.84 -22.30
CA PHE A 76 6.27 -1.68 -21.96
C PHE A 76 7.11 -0.64 -21.24
N THR A 77 7.01 0.60 -21.72
CA THR A 77 7.58 1.77 -21.06
C THR A 77 6.82 2.10 -19.77
N ASP A 78 7.48 2.80 -18.85
CA ASP A 78 6.85 3.33 -17.63
C ASP A 78 5.60 4.17 -17.93
N ARG A 79 5.60 4.93 -19.03
CA ARG A 79 4.43 5.70 -19.46
C ARG A 79 3.26 4.79 -19.78
N GLN A 80 3.47 3.74 -20.56
CA GLN A 80 2.42 2.78 -20.91
C GLN A 80 1.90 2.04 -19.68
N LEU A 81 2.79 1.63 -18.76
CA LEU A 81 2.40 0.97 -17.53
C LEU A 81 1.53 1.86 -16.62
N LEU A 82 1.86 3.15 -16.52
CA LEU A 82 1.02 4.12 -15.81
C LEU A 82 -0.36 4.27 -16.46
N ASP A 83 -0.41 4.38 -17.78
CA ASP A 83 -1.66 4.53 -18.51
C ASP A 83 -2.55 3.27 -18.33
N PHE A 84 -1.95 2.07 -18.34
CA PHE A 84 -2.67 0.83 -18.00
C PHE A 84 -3.19 0.83 -16.57
N MET A 85 -2.39 1.28 -15.59
CA MET A 85 -2.84 1.35 -14.19
C MET A 85 -4.01 2.33 -13.99
N LEU A 86 -4.09 3.40 -14.77
CA LEU A 86 -5.20 4.35 -14.70
C LEU A 86 -6.45 3.82 -15.40
N GLN A 87 -6.28 3.11 -16.52
CA GLN A 87 -7.37 2.46 -17.24
C GLN A 87 -7.93 1.25 -16.47
N TYR A 88 -7.05 0.51 -15.81
CA TYR A 88 -7.36 -0.68 -15.01
C TYR A 88 -6.81 -0.53 -13.60
N PRO A 89 -7.48 0.21 -12.70
CA PRO A 89 -6.99 0.47 -11.33
C PRO A 89 -6.61 -0.79 -10.56
N ILE A 90 -7.20 -1.94 -10.86
CA ILE A 90 -6.85 -3.24 -10.25
C ILE A 90 -5.38 -3.64 -10.46
N LEU A 91 -4.70 -3.08 -11.47
CA LEU A 91 -3.27 -3.24 -11.69
C LEU A 91 -2.41 -2.51 -10.65
N ILE A 92 -2.95 -1.53 -9.92
CA ILE A 92 -2.22 -0.85 -8.86
C ILE A 92 -2.14 -1.80 -7.64
N ASN A 93 -0.92 -2.20 -7.28
CA ASN A 93 -0.71 -3.03 -6.11
C ASN A 93 -0.96 -2.24 -4.80
N ARG A 94 -1.24 -2.96 -3.73
CA ARG A 94 -1.93 -2.41 -2.54
C ARG A 94 -1.46 -3.05 -1.22
N PRO A 95 -1.61 -2.36 -0.09
CA PRO A 95 -1.98 -0.93 0.02
C PRO A 95 -0.78 -0.01 -0.20
N ILE A 96 -1.04 1.20 -0.69
CA ILE A 96 -0.11 2.33 -0.65
C ILE A 96 -0.49 3.19 0.55
N VAL A 97 0.49 3.54 1.39
CA VAL A 97 0.28 4.42 2.54
C VAL A 97 1.18 5.65 2.41
N VAL A 98 0.60 6.82 2.64
CA VAL A 98 1.29 8.12 2.68
C VAL A 98 1.20 8.66 4.10
N THR A 99 2.32 9.14 4.63
CA THR A 99 2.46 9.77 5.94
C THR A 99 3.40 10.97 5.83
N PRO A 100 3.52 11.82 6.88
CA PRO A 100 4.57 12.83 6.94
C PRO A 100 6.00 12.29 6.89
N LEU A 101 6.23 11.02 7.25
CA LEU A 101 7.56 10.39 7.24
C LEU A 101 7.91 9.74 5.90
N GLY A 102 6.93 9.58 5.00
CA GLY A 102 7.13 9.03 3.67
C GLY A 102 5.95 8.19 3.15
N THR A 103 6.17 7.61 1.98
CA THR A 103 5.19 6.78 1.26
C THR A 103 5.73 5.35 1.09
N ARG A 104 4.89 4.32 1.28
CA ARG A 104 5.29 2.92 1.08
C ARG A 104 4.18 2.10 0.44
N LEU A 105 4.58 1.15 -0.42
CA LEU A 105 3.80 -0.03 -0.74
C LEU A 105 3.97 -1.02 0.41
N CYS A 106 2.96 -1.14 1.29
CA CYS A 106 3.07 -1.93 2.53
C CYS A 106 2.84 -3.42 2.26
N ARG A 107 3.83 -4.04 1.59
CA ARG A 107 3.91 -5.47 1.30
C ARG A 107 5.29 -6.00 1.75
N PRO A 108 5.38 -6.72 2.88
CA PRO A 108 4.29 -7.09 3.79
C PRO A 108 3.72 -5.90 4.58
N SER A 109 2.57 -6.10 5.25
CA SER A 109 1.77 -5.03 5.86
C SER A 109 2.54 -4.18 6.88
N GLU A 110 3.43 -4.80 7.64
CA GLU A 110 4.22 -4.25 8.74
C GLU A 110 5.28 -3.24 8.27
N LYS A 111 5.55 -3.14 6.96
CA LYS A 111 6.30 -2.03 6.38
C LYS A 111 5.67 -0.66 6.69
N VAL A 112 4.36 -0.61 6.98
CA VAL A 112 3.70 0.63 7.41
C VAL A 112 4.32 1.19 8.68
N LEU A 113 4.82 0.33 9.58
CA LEU A 113 5.43 0.73 10.84
C LEU A 113 6.71 1.56 10.62
N ASP A 114 7.33 1.52 9.43
CA ASP A 114 8.53 2.31 9.11
C ASP A 114 8.22 3.79 8.88
N ILE A 115 6.96 4.10 8.58
CA ILE A 115 6.52 5.45 8.19
C ILE A 115 5.41 6.00 9.11
N LEU A 116 4.94 5.25 10.10
CA LEU A 116 3.98 5.78 11.07
C LEU A 116 4.66 6.80 12.01
N PRO A 117 4.09 8.01 12.18
CA PRO A 117 4.64 9.02 13.10
C PRO A 117 4.62 8.60 14.57
N ALA A 118 3.66 7.75 14.95
CA ALA A 118 3.50 7.23 16.29
C ALA A 118 3.71 5.71 16.32
N GLY A 119 4.28 5.23 17.42
CA GLY A 119 4.39 3.80 17.71
C GLY A 119 3.02 3.14 17.92
N GLN A 120 3.00 1.83 17.91
CA GLN A 120 1.79 1.06 18.23
C GLN A 120 1.42 1.22 19.71
N THR A 121 0.13 1.38 20.01
CA THR A 121 -0.39 1.60 21.38
C THR A 121 -0.64 0.30 22.15
N GLY A 122 -0.56 -0.84 21.47
CA GLY A 122 -0.68 -2.16 22.06
C GLY A 122 -0.18 -3.25 21.11
N ALA A 123 -0.23 -4.50 21.58
CA ALA A 123 0.13 -5.66 20.78
C ALA A 123 -0.71 -5.73 19.48
N PHE A 124 -0.06 -6.15 18.40
CA PHE A 124 -0.73 -6.33 17.11
C PHE A 124 -0.45 -7.72 16.54
N ASN A 125 -1.53 -8.44 16.22
CA ASN A 125 -1.50 -9.71 15.51
C ASN A 125 -2.25 -9.52 14.18
N LYS A 126 -1.71 -10.09 13.10
CA LYS A 126 -2.38 -10.15 11.80
C LYS A 126 -3.60 -11.06 11.86
N GLU A 127 -4.48 -10.95 10.86
CA GLU A 127 -5.67 -11.80 10.71
C GLU A 127 -5.40 -13.32 10.73
N ASP A 128 -4.20 -13.75 10.31
CA ASP A 128 -3.76 -15.16 10.33
C ASP A 128 -3.13 -15.60 11.65
N GLY A 129 -3.08 -14.72 12.65
CA GLY A 129 -2.48 -14.97 13.96
C GLY A 129 -0.98 -14.67 14.05
N GLU A 130 -0.34 -14.22 12.97
CA GLU A 130 1.07 -13.80 13.02
C GLU A 130 1.24 -12.59 13.93
N ARG A 131 2.11 -12.71 14.94
CA ARG A 131 2.38 -11.65 15.91
C ARG A 131 3.40 -10.66 15.35
N VAL A 132 3.03 -9.39 15.23
CA VAL A 132 3.90 -8.34 14.65
C VAL A 132 4.52 -7.46 15.73
N VAL A 133 3.75 -7.13 16.77
CA VAL A 133 4.18 -6.20 17.82
C VAL A 133 3.77 -6.72 19.19
N ASP A 134 4.66 -6.61 20.19
CA ASP A 134 4.39 -6.98 21.57
C ASP A 134 3.56 -5.93 22.34
N GLU A 135 3.18 -6.25 23.58
CA GLU A 135 2.40 -5.34 24.45
C GLU A 135 3.12 -4.03 24.76
N LYS A 136 4.45 -3.97 24.56
CA LYS A 136 5.26 -2.77 24.76
C LYS A 136 5.45 -1.96 23.47
N GLY A 137 4.75 -2.31 22.39
CA GLY A 137 4.85 -1.63 21.10
C GLY A 137 6.12 -1.98 20.32
N ARG A 138 6.86 -3.03 20.70
CA ARG A 138 8.11 -3.43 20.03
C ARG A 138 7.84 -4.47 18.95
N ARG A 139 8.48 -4.32 17.78
CA ARG A 139 8.36 -5.28 16.68
C ARG A 139 8.92 -6.65 17.10
N LEU A 140 8.22 -7.70 16.69
CA LEU A 140 8.60 -9.08 16.84
C LEU A 140 9.17 -9.58 15.50
N GLY A 141 10.32 -10.24 15.52
CA GLY A 141 10.90 -10.88 14.32
C GLY A 141 11.67 -9.97 13.36
N SER A 142 12.34 -8.92 13.87
CA SER A 142 13.43 -8.26 13.14
C SER A 142 14.68 -9.12 13.10
#